data_AF-A0A6N7B295-F1
#
_entry.id   AF-A0A6N7B295-F1
#
_cell.length_a   1.000
_cell.length_b   1.000
_cell.length_c   1.000
_cell.angle_alpha   90.00
_cell.angle_beta   90.00
_cell.angle_gamma   90.00
#
_symmetry.space_group_name_H-M   'P 1'
#
loop_
_entity.id
_entity.type
_entity.pdbx_description
1 polymer ?
#
loop_
_entity_poly.entity_id
_entity_poly.type
_entity_poly.pdbx_seq_one_letter_code
_entity_poly.pdbx_strand_id
1 'polypeptide(L)'
;MYYIVDADIKGFFDHVDHDWLLSFLKERKQWLVKNMHTPTKELISTLRSKVRGHYNYYGLTDNRDSLSKFYQEVIKMLKWTLGRQSQKSRQTWEDIMKFLRKYPLPYPKIYHSIFYSKEA
;
A
#
# COMPACT_ATOMS: atom_id res chain seq x y z
N MET A 1 8.67 -6.72 -16.70
CA MET A 1 7.28 -6.43 -16.26
C MET A 1 7.27 -5.45 -15.08
N TYR A 2 7.97 -4.31 -15.18
CA TYR A 2 7.98 -3.21 -14.19
C TYR A 2 7.40 -1.92 -14.81
N TYR A 3 7.69 -1.69 -16.08
CA TYR A 3 7.26 -0.52 -16.85
C TYR A 3 5.74 -0.23 -16.89
N ILE A 4 4.87 -1.25 -16.84
CA ILE A 4 3.41 -1.04 -16.97
C ILE A 4 2.81 -0.39 -15.70
N VAL A 5 3.32 -0.76 -14.52
CA VAL A 5 2.86 -0.18 -13.25
C VAL A 5 3.44 1.22 -13.09
N ASP A 6 4.70 1.42 -13.50
CA ASP A 6 5.35 2.73 -13.42
C ASP A 6 4.66 3.77 -14.34
N ALA A 7 4.21 3.37 -15.54
CA ALA A 7 3.52 4.27 -16.47
C ALA A 7 2.10 4.65 -16.00
N ASP A 8 1.33 3.70 -15.47
CA ASP A 8 -0.05 3.92 -14.97
C ASP A 8 -0.08 4.73 -13.67
N ILE A 9 0.98 4.63 -12.86
CA ILE A 9 1.17 5.46 -11.67
C ILE A 9 1.60 6.87 -12.08
N LYS A 10 2.60 7.04 -12.95
CA LYS A 10 3.15 8.36 -13.31
C LYS A 10 2.16 9.35 -13.94
N GLY A 11 1.13 8.90 -14.65
CA GLY A 11 0.13 9.79 -15.24
C GLY A 11 -0.93 10.33 -14.26
N PHE A 12 -0.91 9.91 -12.99
CA PHE A 12 -2.01 10.18 -12.06
C PHE A 12 -1.68 11.13 -10.91
N PHE A 13 -0.44 11.12 -10.43
CA PHE A 13 0.02 11.95 -9.31
C PHE A 13 0.70 13.24 -9.77
N ASP A 14 0.23 13.91 -10.83
CA ASP A 14 0.87 15.14 -11.36
C ASP A 14 1.11 16.25 -10.30
N HIS A 15 0.50 16.11 -9.11
CA HIS A 15 0.61 17.00 -7.96
C HIS A 15 1.33 16.39 -6.73
N VAL A 16 1.80 15.14 -6.77
CA VAL A 16 2.59 14.49 -5.70
C VAL A 16 3.88 13.94 -6.27
N ASP A 17 4.97 14.07 -5.53
CA ASP A 17 6.28 13.52 -5.89
C ASP A 17 6.20 12.00 -6.08
N HIS A 18 6.07 11.58 -7.35
CA HIS A 18 5.85 10.21 -7.78
C HIS A 18 7.04 9.30 -7.52
N ASP A 19 8.25 9.85 -7.59
CA ASP A 19 9.47 9.06 -7.56
C ASP A 19 9.65 8.39 -6.19
N TRP A 20 9.24 9.09 -5.13
CA TRP A 20 9.22 8.53 -3.78
C TRP A 20 8.17 7.46 -3.58
N LEU A 21 6.96 7.61 -4.14
CA LEU A 21 5.92 6.59 -4.06
C LEU A 21 6.35 5.31 -4.78
N LEU A 22 6.88 5.47 -6.00
CA LEU A 22 7.40 4.38 -6.79
C LEU A 22 8.56 3.68 -6.09
N SER A 23 9.49 4.46 -5.52
CA SER A 23 10.59 3.92 -4.71
C SER A 23 10.05 3.15 -3.51
N PHE A 24 9.09 3.71 -2.77
CA PHE A 24 8.47 3.06 -1.62
C PHE A 24 7.82 1.73 -2.01
N LEU A 25 6.97 1.72 -3.05
CA LEU A 25 6.30 0.51 -3.53
C LEU A 25 7.32 -0.55 -3.97
N LYS A 26 8.38 -0.14 -4.69
CA LYS A 26 9.47 -1.01 -5.13
C LYS A 26 10.21 -1.63 -3.95
N GLU A 27 10.63 -0.83 -2.98
CA GLU A 27 11.30 -1.32 -1.78
C GLU A 27 10.41 -2.25 -0.97
N ARG A 28 9.11 -1.95 -0.85
CA ARG A 28 8.15 -2.80 -0.14
C ARG A 28 7.96 -4.12 -0.86
N LYS A 29 7.86 -4.12 -2.19
CA LYS A 29 7.78 -5.33 -3.00
C LYS A 29 9.00 -6.23 -2.80
N GLN A 30 10.21 -5.66 -2.84
CA GLN A 30 11.45 -6.40 -2.59
C GLN A 30 11.50 -6.97 -1.17
N TRP A 31 11.13 -6.15 -0.18
CA TRP A 31 11.09 -6.58 1.22
C TRP A 31 10.07 -7.71 1.45
N LEU A 32 8.88 -7.63 0.83
CA LEU A 32 7.84 -8.66 0.93
C LEU A 32 8.29 -9.99 0.35
N VAL A 33 9.01 -9.97 -0.78
CA VAL A 33 9.62 -11.18 -1.36
C VAL A 33 10.63 -11.78 -0.39
N LYS A 34 11.53 -10.95 0.15
CA LYS A 34 12.62 -11.39 1.04
C LYS A 34 12.09 -11.98 2.36
N ASN A 35 10.99 -11.44 2.88
CA ASN A 35 10.40 -11.85 4.16
C ASN A 35 9.21 -12.80 3.99
N MET A 36 8.95 -13.31 2.78
CA MET A 36 7.81 -14.17 2.48
C MET A 36 7.78 -15.48 3.29
N HIS A 37 8.94 -15.93 3.79
CA HIS A 37 9.05 -17.13 4.62
C HIS A 37 8.70 -16.88 6.10
N THR A 38 8.53 -15.62 6.51
CA THR A 38 8.17 -15.28 7.89
C THR A 38 6.71 -15.63 8.18
N PRO A 39 6.35 -15.88 9.46
CA PRO A 39 4.96 -16.11 9.84
C PRO A 39 4.07 -14.96 9.36
N THR A 40 2.92 -15.29 8.77
CA THR A 40 2.03 -14.30 8.14
C THR A 40 1.62 -13.15 9.07
N LYS A 41 1.53 -13.40 10.38
CA LYS A 41 1.25 -12.38 11.41
C LYS A 41 2.35 -11.34 11.54
N GLU A 42 3.61 -11.74 11.47
CA GLU A 42 4.78 -10.85 11.57
C GLU A 42 4.96 -10.03 10.29
N LEU A 43 4.78 -10.71 9.14
CA LEU A 43 4.78 -10.07 7.82
C LEU A 43 3.78 -8.92 7.78
N ILE A 44 2.53 -9.17 8.18
CA ILE A 44 1.48 -8.15 8.14
C ILE A 44 1.68 -7.06 9.19
N SER A 45 2.14 -7.40 10.40
CA SER A 45 2.43 -6.40 11.43
C SER A 45 3.44 -5.37 10.92
N THR A 46 4.51 -5.85 10.31
CA THR A 46 5.56 -5.00 9.75
C THR A 46 5.06 -4.20 8.54
N LEU A 47 4.28 -4.83 7.65
CA LEU A 47 3.66 -4.15 6.51
C LEU A 47 2.75 -3.00 6.98
N ARG A 48 1.91 -3.24 7.99
CA ARG A 48 1.01 -2.23 8.59
C ARG A 48 1.79 -1.03 9.12
N SER A 49 2.88 -1.26 9.86
CA SER A 49 3.71 -0.17 10.39
C SER A 49 4.34 0.67 9.27
N LYS A 50 4.83 0.03 8.20
CA LYS A 50 5.43 0.72 7.05
C LYS A 50 4.40 1.54 6.26
N VAL A 51 3.22 0.97 6.00
CA VAL A 51 2.11 1.67 5.32
C VAL A 51 1.62 2.86 6.15
N ARG A 52 1.51 2.69 7.47
CA ARG A 52 1.15 3.79 8.37
C ARG A 52 2.19 4.92 8.36
N GLY A 53 3.47 4.58 8.35
CA GLY A 53 4.55 5.57 8.21
C GLY A 53 4.42 6.39 6.92
N HIS A 54 4.06 5.74 5.81
CA HIS A 54 3.82 6.41 4.54
C HIS A 54 2.62 7.39 4.63
N TYR A 55 1.51 6.98 5.22
CA TYR A 55 0.37 7.89 5.43
C TYR A 55 0.68 9.05 6.36
N ASN A 56 1.51 8.87 7.38
CA ASN A 56 1.90 9.98 8.26
C ASN A 56 2.77 11.02 7.54
N TYR A 57 3.52 10.60 6.52
CA TYR A 57 4.39 11.49 5.74
C TYR A 57 3.63 12.19 4.59
N TYR A 58 2.64 11.53 3.99
CA TYR A 58 1.93 12.02 2.79
C TYR A 58 0.42 12.29 2.97
N GLY A 59 -0.17 12.01 4.14
CA GLY A 59 -1.62 12.02 4.37
C GLY A 59 -2.26 13.39 4.61
N LEU A 60 -1.50 14.49 4.45
CA LEU A 60 -1.97 15.86 4.68
C LEU A 60 -2.24 16.65 3.39
N THR A 61 -1.82 16.14 2.22
CA THR A 61 -2.13 16.76 0.93
C THR A 61 -3.30 16.03 0.28
N ASP A 62 -4.29 16.81 -0.15
CA ASP A 62 -5.65 16.49 -0.63
C ASP A 62 -5.72 15.50 -1.81
N ASN A 63 -5.08 14.34 -1.69
CA ASN A 63 -4.82 13.41 -2.77
C ASN A 63 -5.43 12.04 -2.48
N ARG A 64 -6.75 12.06 -2.28
CA ARG A 64 -7.58 10.90 -1.93
C ARG A 64 -7.47 9.76 -2.93
N ASP A 65 -7.38 10.10 -4.21
CA ASP A 65 -7.35 9.09 -5.26
C ASP A 65 -6.00 8.37 -5.31
N SER A 66 -4.91 9.11 -5.14
CA SER A 66 -3.56 8.54 -5.04
C SER A 66 -3.39 7.65 -3.82
N LEU A 67 -3.97 8.05 -2.68
CA LEU A 67 -3.99 7.21 -1.47
C LEU A 67 -4.80 5.92 -1.69
N SER A 68 -5.91 6.02 -2.43
CA SER A 68 -6.75 4.88 -2.79
C SER A 68 -6.02 3.92 -3.74
N LYS A 69 -5.35 4.44 -4.78
CA LYS A 69 -4.54 3.63 -5.70
C LYS A 69 -3.34 2.99 -4.99
N PHE A 70 -2.65 3.75 -4.14
CA PHE A 70 -1.57 3.21 -3.31
C PHE A 70 -2.05 2.05 -2.44
N TYR A 71 -3.20 2.21 -1.78
CA TYR A 71 -3.82 1.13 -1.00
C TYR A 71 -4.12 -0.11 -1.87
N GLN A 72 -4.65 0.09 -3.08
CA GLN A 72 -4.88 -1.01 -4.03
C GLN A 72 -3.58 -1.73 -4.44
N GLU A 73 -2.51 -0.99 -4.73
CA GLU A 73 -1.21 -1.57 -5.07
C GLU A 73 -0.62 -2.37 -3.90
N VAL A 74 -0.76 -1.88 -2.67
CA VAL A 74 -0.37 -2.62 -1.46
C VAL A 74 -1.14 -3.93 -1.33
N ILE A 75 -2.45 -3.94 -1.60
CA ILE A 75 -3.26 -5.17 -1.57
C ILE A 75 -2.83 -6.14 -2.69
N LYS A 76 -2.59 -5.65 -3.91
CA LYS A 76 -2.12 -6.50 -5.03
C LYS A 76 -0.79 -7.18 -4.67
N MET A 77 0.14 -6.43 -4.07
CA MET A 77 1.42 -6.97 -3.60
C MET A 77 1.22 -8.04 -2.52
N LEU A 78 0.38 -7.75 -1.51
CA LEU A 78 0.07 -8.72 -0.45
C LEU A 78 -0.54 -10.01 -1.02
N LYS A 79 -1.50 -9.90 -1.93
CA LYS A 79 -2.12 -11.05 -2.62
C LYS A 79 -1.09 -11.90 -3.35
N TRP A 80 -0.17 -11.26 -4.05
CA TRP A 80 0.88 -11.94 -4.76
C TRP A 80 1.87 -12.64 -3.81
N THR A 81 2.26 -11.99 -2.71
CA THR A 81 3.16 -12.57 -1.70
C THR A 81 2.53 -13.74 -0.97
N LEU A 82 1.27 -13.62 -0.55
CA LEU A 82 0.56 -14.70 0.15
C LEU A 82 0.33 -15.91 -0.75
N GLY A 83 -0.05 -15.71 -2.02
CA GLY A 83 -0.19 -16.81 -2.98
C GLY A 83 1.11 -17.60 -3.16
N ARG A 84 2.24 -16.88 -3.20
CA ARG A 84 3.58 -17.51 -3.24
C ARG A 84 3.94 -18.21 -1.94
N GLN A 85 3.66 -17.61 -0.79
CA GLN A 85 3.92 -18.21 0.52
C GLN A 85 3.14 -19.51 0.72
N SER A 86 1.87 -19.55 0.30
CA SER A 86 1.03 -20.74 0.43
C SER A 86 1.23 -21.76 -0.69
N GLN A 87 2.17 -21.53 -1.62
CA GLN A 87 2.35 -22.30 -2.87
C GLN A 87 1.04 -22.46 -3.69
N LYS A 88 0.08 -21.55 -3.51
CA LYS A 88 -1.19 -21.56 -4.23
C LYS A 88 -1.07 -20.59 -5.40
N SER A 89 -1.04 -21.11 -6.61
CA SER A 89 -0.97 -20.30 -7.84
C SER A 89 -2.16 -19.35 -8.00
N ARG A 90 -3.28 -19.61 -7.31
CA ARG A 90 -4.56 -18.92 -7.51
C ARG A 90 -5.24 -18.53 -6.19
N GLN A 91 -4.68 -17.53 -5.49
CA GLN A 91 -5.44 -16.86 -4.43
C GLN A 91 -6.56 -16.01 -5.04
N THR A 92 -7.77 -16.20 -4.54
CA THR A 92 -8.93 -15.42 -4.95
C THR A 92 -8.97 -14.08 -4.20
N TRP A 93 -9.73 -13.13 -4.73
CA TRP A 93 -9.99 -11.88 -4.00
C TRP A 93 -10.77 -12.13 -2.70
N GLU A 94 -11.62 -13.16 -2.65
CA GLU A 94 -12.33 -13.56 -1.44
C GLU A 94 -11.40 -14.04 -0.33
N ASP A 95 -10.36 -14.80 -0.67
CA ASP A 95 -9.33 -15.24 0.29
C ASP A 95 -8.62 -14.04 0.90
N ILE A 96 -8.30 -13.05 0.07
CA ILE A 96 -7.68 -11.79 0.50
C ILE A 96 -8.63 -10.97 1.35
N MET A 97 -9.90 -10.88 0.99
CA MET A 97 -10.90 -10.19 1.81
C MET A 97 -11.07 -10.86 3.17
N LYS A 98 -11.15 -12.19 3.23
CA LYS A 98 -11.18 -12.95 4.50
C LYS A 98 -9.93 -12.69 5.32
N PHE A 99 -8.77 -12.66 4.68
CA PHE A 99 -7.50 -12.35 5.32
C PHE A 99 -7.46 -10.93 5.88
N LEU A 100 -7.89 -9.93 5.11
CA LEU A 100 -7.94 -8.52 5.53
C LEU A 100 -8.98 -8.28 6.63
N ARG A 101 -10.06 -9.06 6.70
CA ARG A 101 -10.98 -9.03 7.87
C ARG A 101 -10.28 -9.45 9.16
N LYS A 102 -9.38 -10.44 9.09
CA LYS A 102 -8.59 -10.92 10.23
C LYS A 102 -7.42 -9.97 10.56
N TYR A 103 -6.81 -9.39 9.53
CA TYR A 103 -5.64 -8.51 9.65
C TYR A 103 -5.83 -7.24 8.82
N PRO A 104 -6.63 -6.26 9.30
CA PRO A 104 -6.93 -5.06 8.53
C PRO A 104 -5.66 -4.24 8.32
N LEU A 105 -5.39 -3.87 7.07
CA LEU A 105 -4.39 -2.85 6.78
C LEU A 105 -4.95 -1.49 7.19
N PRO A 106 -4.11 -0.55 7.66
CA PRO A 106 -4.56 0.81 7.90
C PRO A 106 -5.11 1.36 6.58
N TYR A 107 -6.36 1.82 6.60
CA TYR A 107 -6.89 2.63 5.52
C TYR A 107 -6.30 4.05 5.65
N PRO A 108 -6.01 4.76 4.55
CA PRO A 108 -5.63 6.16 4.61
C PRO A 108 -6.76 6.95 5.30
N LYS A 109 -6.54 7.35 6.56
CA LYS A 109 -7.45 8.25 7.25
C LYS A 109 -7.12 9.66 6.79
N ILE A 110 -8.04 10.31 6.08
CA ILE A 110 -7.96 11.72 5.72
C ILE A 110 -8.08 12.51 7.03
N TYR A 111 -6.95 12.93 7.60
CA TYR A 111 -6.93 13.83 8.75
C TYR A 111 -6.76 15.26 8.22
N HIS A 112 -7.88 15.96 8.07
CA HIS A 112 -8.01 17.42 8.02
C HIS A 112 -7.36 18.18 6.85
N SER A 113 -8.21 18.96 6.17
CA SER A 113 -7.81 20.11 5.37
C SER A 113 -6.94 21.05 6.21
N ILE A 114 -5.68 21.23 5.82
CA ILE A 114 -4.80 22.31 6.31
C ILE A 114 -5.34 23.71 5.95
N PHE A 115 -6.47 23.81 5.25
CA PHE A 115 -7.18 25.05 4.92
C PHE A 115 -8.39 25.33 5.84
N TYR A 116 -8.68 24.53 6.87
CA TYR A 116 -9.75 24.82 7.85
C TYR A 116 -9.28 24.81 9.31
N SER A 117 -8.11 25.39 9.58
CA SER A 117 -7.68 25.68 10.98
C SER A 117 -6.97 27.03 11.13
N LYS A 118 -7.28 27.97 10.24
CA LYS A 118 -7.17 29.43 10.45
C LYS A 118 -8.40 29.97 9.73
N GLU A 119 -9.46 30.32 10.43
CA GLU A 119 -9.71 31.62 11.03
C GLU A 119 -10.79 31.41 12.11
N ALA A 120 -10.49 31.83 13.35
CA ALA A 120 -11.13 32.95 14.05
C ALA A 120 -12.42 32.54 14.79
#